data_AF-A0A496SIB8-F1
#
_entry.id   AF-A0A496SIB8-F1
#
_cell.length_a   1.000
_cell.length_b   1.000
_cell.length_c   1.000
_cell.angle_alpha   90.00
_cell.angle_beta   90.00
_cell.angle_gamma   90.00
#
_symmetry.space_group_name_H-M   'P 1'
#
loop_
_entity.id
_entity.type
_entity.pdbx_description
1 polymer ?
#
loop_
_entity_poly.entity_id
_entity_poly.type
_entity_poly.pdbx_seq_one_letter_code
_entity_poly.pdbx_strand_id
1 'polypeptide(L)' 'IGLDVSSSNFPRFDRNLNTGADNERTTAFTIAHQTVYHDRHRPSRLILPVIPMEG' A
#
# COMPACT_ATOMS: atom_id res chain seq x y z
N ILE A 1 -11.07 -9.30 -12.17
CA ILE A 1 -10.78 -8.48 -10.97
C ILE A 1 -9.31 -8.66 -10.65
N GLY A 2 -8.54 -7.57 -10.54
CA GLY A 2 -7.11 -7.61 -10.20
C GLY A 2 -6.82 -6.60 -9.09
N LEU A 3 -5.78 -6.87 -8.31
CA LEU A 3 -5.31 -5.99 -7.25
C LEU A 3 -3.80 -5.83 -7.38
N ASP A 4 -3.34 -4.59 -7.52
CA ASP A 4 -1.94 -4.21 -7.40
C ASP A 4 -1.71 -3.56 -6.04
N VAL A 5 -0.66 -4.00 -5.34
CA VAL A 5 -0.23 -3.42 -4.07
C VAL A 5 1.18 -2.88 -4.23
N SER A 6 1.36 -1.59 -3.92
CA SER A 6 2.64 -0.90 -4.01
C SER A 6 2.79 0.07 -2.83
N SER A 7 4.03 0.41 -2.49
CA SER A 7 4.35 1.41 -1.47
C SER A 7 4.47 2.84 -2.03
N SER A 8 4.01 3.07 -3.26
CA SER A 8 4.06 4.39 -3.90
C SER A 8 2.99 4.57 -4.99
N ASN A 9 2.64 5.82 -5.28
CA ASN A 9 1.83 6.22 -6.42
C ASN A 9 2.23 7.64 -6.85
N PHE A 10 3.45 7.77 -7.35
CA PHE A 10 4.01 9.05 -7.82
C PHE A 10 3.59 9.30 -9.27
N PRO A 11 3.24 10.54 -9.68
CA PRO A 11 3.30 11.79 -8.91
C PRO A 11 2.02 12.13 -8.16
N ARG A 12 1.02 11.24 -8.09
CA ARG A 12 -0.25 11.51 -7.40
C ARG A 12 -0.05 11.82 -5.91
N PHE A 13 0.90 11.14 -5.27
CA PHE A 13 1.36 11.44 -3.92
C PHE A 13 2.88 11.56 -3.91
N ASP A 14 3.39 12.45 -3.05
CA ASP A 14 4.82 12.55 -2.79
C ASP A 14 5.35 11.25 -2.19
N ARG A 15 6.61 10.94 -2.53
CA ARG A 15 7.26 9.71 -2.07
C ARG A 15 7.48 9.79 -0.57
N ASN A 16 7.20 8.71 0.16
CA ASN A 16 7.66 8.54 1.53
C ASN A 16 9.17 8.22 1.53
N LEU A 17 9.96 9.00 2.27
CA LEU A 17 11.42 8.84 2.34
C LEU A 17 11.87 7.65 3.22
N ASN A 18 10.93 7.01 3.93
CA ASN A 18 11.11 5.83 4.78
C ASN A 18 12.05 5.99 5.98
N THR A 19 12.33 7.23 6.39
CA THR A 19 13.24 7.54 7.50
C THR A 19 12.51 7.88 8.81
N GLY A 20 11.19 8.12 8.75
CA GLY A 20 10.40 8.63 9.87
C GLY A 20 10.62 10.12 10.17
N ALA A 21 11.52 10.79 9.46
CA ALA A 21 11.73 12.23 9.54
C ALA A 21 10.63 13.00 8.79
N ASP A 22 10.65 14.33 8.95
CA ASP A 22 9.75 15.24 8.22
C ASP A 22 10.02 15.17 6.70
N ASN A 23 9.04 14.62 5.97
CA ASN A 23 9.14 14.31 4.54
C ASN A 23 9.28 15.56 3.65
N GLU A 24 8.85 16.73 4.13
CA GLU A 24 8.89 18.00 3.38
C GLU A 24 10.20 18.76 3.58
N ARG A 25 10.95 18.45 4.65
CA ARG A 25 12.15 19.22 5.04
C ARG A 25 13.46 18.51 4.76
N THR A 26 13.45 17.19 4.70
CA THR A 26 14.68 16.39 4.53
C THR A 26 14.84 15.88 3.09
N THR A 27 16.09 15.70 2.68
CA THR A 27 16.45 15.04 1.42
C THR A 27 17.00 13.63 1.63
N ALA A 28 17.23 13.23 2.88
CA ALA A 28 17.69 11.89 3.22
C ALA A 28 16.56 10.87 3.04
N PHE A 29 16.85 9.78 2.33
CA PHE A 29 15.93 8.67 2.16
C PHE A 29 16.65 7.34 2.39
N THR A 30 15.87 6.31 2.70
CA THR A 30 16.36 4.94 2.76
C THR A 30 15.50 4.00 1.92
N ILE A 31 16.12 2.95 1.38
CA ILE A 31 15.40 1.87 0.70
C ILE A 31 14.72 1.02 1.76
N ALA A 32 13.43 0.77 1.58
CA ALA A 32 12.65 -0.03 2.50
C ALA A 32 12.22 -1.35 1.83
N HIS A 33 12.59 -2.47 2.44
CA HIS A 33 12.20 -3.81 1.98
C HIS A 33 10.83 -4.16 2.56
N GLN A 34 9.80 -4.06 1.75
CA GLN A 34 8.41 -4.29 2.17
C GLN A 34 8.00 -5.75 1.95
N THR A 35 7.07 -6.25 2.77
CA THR A 35 6.48 -7.58 2.62
C THR A 35 4.98 -7.50 2.90
N VAL A 36 4.18 -7.99 1.96
CA VAL A 36 2.74 -8.13 2.15
C VAL A 36 2.47 -9.52 2.70
N TYR A 37 2.11 -9.60 3.99
CA TYR A 37 1.65 -10.86 4.56
C TYR A 37 0.19 -11.10 4.18
N HIS A 38 -0.06 -12.26 3.56
CA HIS A 38 -1.38 -12.69 3.12
C HIS A 38 -1.51 -14.20 3.32
N ASP A 39 -1.43 -14.63 4.58
CA ASP A 39 -1.53 -16.03 4.97
C ASP A 39 -2.70 -16.23 5.93
N ARG A 40 -2.95 -17.47 6.34
CA ARG A 40 -4.05 -17.82 7.25
C ARG A 40 -3.98 -17.09 8.59
N HIS A 41 -2.78 -16.83 9.11
CA HIS A 41 -2.58 -16.12 10.36
C HIS A 41 -2.63 -14.59 10.19
N ARG A 42 -2.36 -14.08 8.98
CA ARG A 42 -2.40 -12.65 8.59
C ARG A 42 -3.26 -12.45 7.33
N PRO A 43 -4.60 -12.55 7.45
CA PRO A 43 -5.50 -12.62 6.30
C PRO A 43 -5.86 -11.23 5.75
N SER A 44 -4.85 -10.47 5.31
CA SER A 44 -5.03 -9.25 4.51
C SER A 44 -6.01 -9.54 3.37
N ARG A 45 -6.92 -8.65 2.99
CA ARG A 45 -7.87 -8.96 1.89
C ARG A 45 -8.48 -7.70 1.31
N LEU A 46 -8.85 -7.76 0.04
CA LEU A 46 -9.71 -6.77 -0.60
C LEU A 46 -11.17 -7.11 -0.30
N ILE A 47 -11.90 -6.17 0.30
CA ILE A 47 -13.34 -6.29 0.49
C ILE A 47 -14.02 -5.63 -0.71
N LEU A 48 -14.77 -6.41 -1.47
CA LEU A 48 -15.53 -5.93 -2.62
C LEU A 48 -17.01 -5.86 -2.26
N PRO A 49 -17.71 -4.75 -2.55
CA PRO A 49 -19.16 -4.67 -2.40
C PRO A 49 -19.83 -5.43 -3.54
N VAL A 50 -20.00 -6.74 -3.39
CA VAL A 50 -20.68 -7.58 -4.38
C VAL A 50 -22.18 -7.30 -4.31
N ILE A 51 -22.75 -6.88 -5.43
CA ILE A 51 -24.20 -6.74 -5.57
C ILE A 51 -24.79 -8.11 -5.93
N PRO A 52 -25.70 -8.69 -5.12
CA PRO A 52 -26.36 -9.94 -5.46
C PRO A 52 -27.31 -9.74 -6.64
N MET A 53 -27.45 -10.74 -7.52
CA MET A 53 -28.56 -10.75 -8.48
C MET A 53 -29.83 -11.22 -7.78
N GLU A 54 -30.93 -10.50 -7.96
CA GLU A 54 -32.28 -11.01 -7.67
C GLU A 54 -32.68 -12.01 -8.75
N GLY A 55 -33.44 -13.03 -8.35
CA GLY A 55 -33.96 -14.09 -9.24
C GLY A 55 -35.27 -13.72 -9.90
#